data_AF-A0ABD1HB46-F1
#
_entry.id   AF-A0ABD1HB46-F1
#
_cell.length_a   1.000
_cell.length_b   1.000
_cell.length_c   1.000
_cell.angle_alpha   90.00
_cell.angle_beta   90.00
_cell.angle_gamma   90.00
#
_symmetry.space_group_name_H-M   'P 1'
#
loop_
_entity.id
_entity.type
_entity.pdbx_description
1 polymer ?
#
loop_
_entity_poly.entity_id
_entity_poly.type
_entity_poly.pdbx_seq_one_letter_code
_entity_poly.pdbx_strand_id
1 'polypeptide(L)'
;MSPEKSNKALAGVHGMQLVSHSPVSFQEMSKLDDLTCGASNTGTDHQRRLIVQKVWHERPACLRPIRCTHTGDQNIAETVANVLTSLPFIAIGLQAPRKNVNCKIYANSLVGVGLASSLYHASRGRLRKYLRWADYTMIATATVCLSRALRNENPKLLMTASALFLPIQPLMVSAVHTGIMEVAFAKRAFEDPDLRMAHNVHKMSSLLGGAFFVADDLLPQTPFLHAAWHLAAAVGVTTCNKLLD
;
A
#
# COMPACT_ATOMS: atom_id res chain seq x y z
N MET A 1 -48.99 -58.58 41.04
CA MET A 1 -48.28 -59.75 40.48
C MET A 1 -47.61 -59.29 39.19
N SER A 2 -46.30 -59.02 39.23
CA SER A 2 -45.45 -58.97 38.01
C SER A 2 -45.06 -60.40 37.62
N PRO A 3 -44.77 -60.64 36.34
CA PRO A 3 -43.38 -60.85 35.90
C PRO A 3 -43.13 -60.20 34.51
N GLU A 4 -42.01 -59.54 34.20
CA GLU A 4 -40.64 -59.97 33.84
C GLU A 4 -40.26 -59.58 32.39
N LYS A 5 -38.97 -59.29 32.24
CA LYS A 5 -38.24 -58.68 31.12
C LYS A 5 -38.01 -59.63 29.93
N SER A 6 -37.74 -59.08 28.75
CA SER A 6 -36.52 -59.41 27.98
C SER A 6 -36.18 -58.38 26.89
N ASN A 7 -34.87 -58.17 26.70
CA ASN A 7 -34.20 -57.25 25.77
C ASN A 7 -34.18 -57.78 24.32
N LYS A 8 -34.10 -56.88 23.32
CA LYS A 8 -32.95 -56.78 22.39
C LYS A 8 -33.19 -55.77 21.25
N ALA A 9 -32.16 -54.96 21.02
CA ALA A 9 -31.95 -54.07 19.88
C ALA A 9 -31.69 -54.85 18.58
N LEU A 10 -32.04 -54.24 17.43
CA LEU A 10 -31.42 -54.31 16.09
C LEU A 10 -32.14 -53.24 15.24
N ALA A 11 -31.58 -52.05 15.01
CA ALA A 11 -30.71 -51.71 13.87
C ALA A 11 -31.26 -52.22 12.53
N GLY A 12 -31.82 -51.33 11.71
CA GLY A 12 -32.25 -51.65 10.35
C GLY A 12 -32.94 -50.48 9.65
N VAL A 13 -32.14 -49.53 9.14
CA VAL A 13 -32.59 -48.46 8.23
C VAL A 13 -33.29 -49.09 7.02
N HIS A 14 -34.56 -48.77 6.82
CA HIS A 14 -35.36 -49.17 5.66
C HIS A 14 -35.99 -47.94 5.02
N GLY A 15 -35.91 -47.88 3.68
CA GLY A 15 -36.93 -47.22 2.87
C GLY A 15 -36.46 -46.04 2.03
N MET A 16 -35.94 -46.34 0.83
CA MET A 16 -36.00 -45.44 -0.32
C MET A 16 -37.47 -45.09 -0.64
N GLN A 17 -37.74 -43.84 -0.99
CA GLN A 17 -38.96 -43.46 -1.71
C GLN A 17 -38.57 -42.92 -3.09
N LEU A 18 -38.89 -43.71 -4.12
CA LEU A 18 -38.88 -43.37 -5.54
C LEU A 18 -40.35 -43.37 -6.02
N VAL A 19 -40.59 -42.77 -7.20
CA VAL A 19 -41.78 -42.84 -8.10
C VAL A 19 -42.71 -41.61 -7.98
N SER A 20 -43.15 -40.92 -9.05
CA SER A 20 -42.90 -40.96 -10.50
C SER A 20 -43.67 -39.84 -11.24
N HIS A 21 -43.10 -39.40 -12.37
CA HIS A 21 -43.69 -39.08 -13.72
C HIS A 21 -44.94 -38.16 -13.83
N SER A 22 -45.12 -37.29 -14.84
CA SER A 22 -44.97 -37.48 -16.31
C SER A 22 -45.26 -36.15 -17.10
N PRO A 23 -45.43 -36.09 -18.45
CA PRO A 23 -44.46 -35.61 -19.46
C PRO A 23 -44.97 -34.34 -20.23
N VAL A 24 -44.22 -33.75 -21.16
CA VAL A 24 -44.37 -33.92 -22.63
C VAL A 24 -43.28 -33.09 -23.35
N SER A 25 -42.63 -33.70 -24.35
CA SER A 25 -41.67 -33.12 -25.28
C SER A 25 -42.35 -32.56 -26.54
N PHE A 26 -41.75 -31.58 -27.22
CA PHE A 26 -41.66 -31.62 -28.69
C PHE A 26 -40.46 -30.80 -29.20
N GLN A 27 -39.81 -31.38 -30.20
CA GLN A 27 -38.54 -31.02 -30.84
C GLN A 27 -38.77 -30.05 -32.00
N GLU A 28 -37.74 -29.28 -32.38
CA GLU A 28 -37.23 -29.12 -33.75
C GLU A 28 -36.82 -27.68 -34.14
N MET A 29 -35.66 -27.63 -34.78
CA MET A 29 -34.93 -26.47 -35.27
C MET A 29 -35.62 -25.84 -36.48
N SER A 30 -35.67 -24.51 -36.55
CA SER A 30 -35.78 -23.79 -37.83
C SER A 30 -34.73 -22.68 -37.93
N LYS A 31 -34.27 -22.53 -39.16
CA LYS A 31 -33.19 -21.69 -39.68
C LYS A 31 -33.52 -20.19 -39.65
N LEU A 32 -32.45 -19.42 -39.46
CA LEU A 32 -32.04 -18.19 -40.17
C LEU A 32 -32.92 -16.92 -40.08
N ASP A 33 -32.20 -15.80 -39.98
CA ASP A 33 -32.61 -14.39 -40.12
C ASP A 33 -33.30 -13.73 -38.90
N ASP A 34 -32.51 -13.02 -38.08
CA ASP A 34 -32.43 -11.57 -38.28
C ASP A 34 -31.20 -10.93 -37.60
N LEU A 35 -30.63 -9.94 -38.28
CA LEU A 35 -29.43 -9.21 -37.91
C LEU A 35 -29.74 -8.08 -36.91
N THR A 36 -28.75 -7.83 -36.04
CA THR A 36 -28.32 -6.52 -35.49
C THR A 36 -28.53 -6.25 -33.98
N CYS A 37 -27.38 -5.93 -33.35
CA CYS A 37 -27.13 -4.93 -32.30
C CYS A 37 -26.94 -5.41 -30.84
N GLY A 38 -25.70 -5.26 -30.34
CA GLY A 38 -25.41 -5.11 -28.92
C GLY A 38 -24.38 -6.08 -28.34
N ALA A 39 -23.12 -5.98 -28.77
CA ALA A 39 -22.02 -6.71 -28.14
C ALA A 39 -21.90 -6.35 -26.64
N SER A 40 -21.86 -7.39 -25.83
CA SER A 40 -21.81 -7.41 -24.38
C SER A 40 -20.43 -6.98 -23.83
N ASN A 41 -20.33 -5.72 -23.41
CA ASN A 41 -19.14 -5.19 -22.71
C ASN A 41 -19.07 -5.59 -21.22
N THR A 42 -19.99 -6.43 -20.72
CA THR A 42 -20.05 -6.83 -19.31
C THR A 42 -19.14 -8.01 -18.95
N GLY A 43 -18.78 -8.85 -19.94
CA GLY A 43 -17.92 -10.03 -19.72
C GLY A 43 -16.44 -9.67 -19.54
N THR A 44 -15.96 -8.68 -20.28
CA THR A 44 -14.54 -8.25 -20.28
C THR A 44 -14.14 -7.55 -18.99
N ASP A 45 -15.00 -6.69 -18.43
CA ASP A 45 -14.74 -6.00 -17.17
C ASP A 45 -14.76 -6.96 -15.96
N HIS A 46 -15.68 -7.93 -15.95
CA HIS A 46 -15.73 -8.93 -14.89
C HIS A 46 -14.49 -9.83 -14.90
N GLN A 47 -14.08 -10.27 -16.10
CA GLN A 47 -12.88 -11.09 -16.28
C GLN A 47 -11.60 -10.32 -15.96
N ARG A 48 -11.49 -9.05 -16.36
CA ARG A 48 -10.37 -8.18 -15.98
C ARG A 48 -10.29 -7.98 -14.47
N ARG A 49 -11.43 -7.79 -13.80
CA ARG A 49 -11.51 -7.65 -12.34
C ARG A 49 -11.12 -8.93 -11.60
N LEU A 50 -11.48 -10.09 -12.16
CA LEU A 50 -11.09 -11.41 -11.63
C LEU A 50 -9.59 -11.67 -11.83
N ILE A 51 -9.01 -11.31 -12.96
CA ILE A 51 -7.56 -11.42 -13.22
C ILE A 51 -6.78 -10.51 -12.27
N VAL A 52 -7.20 -9.25 -12.10
CA VAL A 52 -6.56 -8.32 -11.15
C VAL A 52 -6.68 -8.86 -9.71
N GLN A 53 -7.83 -9.40 -9.32
CA GLN A 53 -8.00 -10.02 -8.02
C GLN A 53 -7.11 -11.25 -7.84
N LYS A 54 -6.98 -12.10 -8.86
CA LYS A 54 -6.14 -13.30 -8.84
C LYS A 54 -4.66 -12.95 -8.73
N VAL A 55 -4.16 -12.06 -9.59
CA VAL A 55 -2.78 -11.55 -9.56
C VAL A 55 -2.45 -10.91 -8.21
N TRP A 56 -3.41 -10.17 -7.62
CA TRP A 56 -3.23 -9.55 -6.32
C TRP A 56 -3.18 -10.55 -5.15
N HIS A 57 -3.96 -11.63 -5.20
CA HIS A 57 -3.97 -12.66 -4.16
C HIS A 57 -2.78 -13.62 -4.29
N GLU A 58 -2.33 -13.92 -5.51
CA GLU A 58 -1.20 -14.83 -5.80
C GLU A 58 0.17 -14.14 -5.76
N ARG A 59 0.26 -12.92 -5.24
CA ARG A 59 1.51 -12.17 -5.22
C ARG A 59 2.60 -12.90 -4.39
N PRO A 60 3.84 -13.02 -4.89
CA PRO A 60 4.99 -13.58 -4.18
C PRO A 60 5.13 -13.08 -2.74
N ALA A 61 5.74 -13.89 -1.87
CA ALA A 61 5.90 -13.56 -0.45
C ALA A 61 6.65 -12.23 -0.22
N CYS A 62 7.53 -11.80 -1.13
CA CYS A 62 8.20 -10.51 -1.12
C CYS A 62 7.31 -9.31 -1.50
N LEU A 63 6.17 -9.56 -2.17
CA LEU A 63 5.12 -8.58 -2.50
C LEU A 63 4.06 -8.47 -1.40
N ARG A 64 4.13 -9.32 -0.38
CA ARG A 64 3.25 -9.18 0.78
C ARG A 64 3.77 -7.96 1.53
N PRO A 65 2.90 -6.98 1.84
CA PRO A 65 3.22 -6.03 2.89
C PRO A 65 3.75 -6.82 4.09
N ILE A 66 4.71 -6.27 4.83
CA ILE A 66 5.01 -6.73 6.19
C ILE A 66 3.66 -7.03 6.85
N ARG A 67 3.56 -8.14 7.59
CA ARG A 67 2.33 -8.55 8.28
C ARG A 67 1.92 -7.48 9.31
N CYS A 68 1.48 -6.32 8.84
CA CYS A 68 0.78 -5.32 9.59
C CYS A 68 -0.64 -5.87 9.69
N THR A 69 -0.84 -6.74 10.66
CA THR A 69 -2.15 -6.99 11.24
C THR A 69 -2.63 -5.66 11.81
N HIS A 70 -3.25 -4.83 10.97
CA HIS A 70 -3.87 -3.62 11.45
C HIS A 70 -5.07 -3.25 10.59
N THR A 71 -6.25 -3.47 11.16
CA THR A 71 -7.47 -2.74 10.85
C THR A 71 -7.08 -1.28 10.64
N GLY A 72 -7.23 -0.73 9.43
CA GLY A 72 -6.90 0.68 9.16
C GLY A 72 -7.64 1.64 10.10
N ASP A 73 -7.38 2.95 10.00
CA ASP A 73 -7.84 4.01 10.92
C ASP A 73 -9.06 3.63 11.78
N GLN A 74 -8.85 3.50 13.09
CA GLN A 74 -9.80 2.92 14.04
C GLN A 74 -11.07 3.76 14.18
N ASN A 75 -10.93 5.07 14.04
CA ASN A 75 -12.04 6.03 14.15
C ASN A 75 -11.90 7.19 13.15
N ILE A 76 -12.96 7.98 13.02
CA ILE A 76 -13.02 9.12 12.09
C ILE A 76 -11.98 10.18 12.48
N ALA A 77 -11.75 10.43 13.76
CA ALA A 77 -10.77 11.43 14.21
C ALA A 77 -9.36 11.06 13.78
N GLU A 78 -8.99 9.78 13.88
CA GLU A 78 -7.71 9.26 13.38
C GLU A 78 -7.61 9.36 11.87
N THR A 79 -8.70 9.10 11.14
CA THR A 79 -8.74 9.29 9.69
C THR A 79 -8.47 10.74 9.32
N VAL A 80 -9.14 11.68 9.99
CA VAL A 80 -8.95 13.13 9.79
C VAL A 80 -7.51 13.54 10.13
N ALA A 81 -6.99 13.07 11.26
CA ALA A 81 -5.62 13.36 11.69
C ALA A 81 -4.59 12.84 10.67
N ASN A 82 -4.74 11.61 10.20
CA ASN A 82 -3.85 11.02 9.21
C ASN A 82 -3.88 11.82 7.90
N VAL A 83 -5.07 12.17 7.39
CA VAL A 83 -5.20 13.01 6.17
C VAL A 83 -4.55 14.38 6.36
N LEU A 84 -4.85 15.07 7.47
CA LEU A 84 -4.29 16.40 7.74
C LEU A 84 -2.76 16.38 7.85
N THR A 85 -2.21 15.34 8.49
CA THR A 85 -0.76 15.17 8.65
C THR A 85 -0.06 14.69 7.37
N SER A 86 -0.79 14.24 6.35
CA SER A 86 -0.26 13.98 5.00
C SER A 86 -0.12 15.24 4.13
N LEU A 87 -0.92 16.29 4.37
CA LEU A 87 -0.90 17.52 3.58
C LEU A 87 0.43 18.28 3.59
N PRO A 88 1.21 18.32 4.70
CA PRO A 88 2.55 18.90 4.70
C PRO A 88 3.45 18.39 3.58
N PHE A 89 3.40 17.12 3.18
CA PHE A 89 4.22 16.60 2.08
C PHE A 89 3.91 17.28 0.74
N ILE A 90 2.66 17.67 0.51
CA ILE A 90 2.26 18.46 -0.67
C ILE A 90 2.92 19.84 -0.61
N ALA A 91 2.77 20.54 0.52
CA ALA A 91 3.34 21.86 0.70
C ALA A 91 4.88 21.84 0.56
N ILE A 92 5.54 20.86 1.19
CA ILE A 92 6.99 20.68 1.11
C ILE A 92 7.42 20.39 -0.33
N GLY A 93 6.69 19.54 -1.07
CA GLY A 93 6.96 19.28 -2.48
C GLY A 93 6.77 20.51 -3.37
N LEU A 94 5.75 21.33 -3.09
CA LEU A 94 5.53 22.60 -3.79
C LEU A 94 6.65 23.63 -3.49
N GLN A 95 7.21 23.63 -2.28
CA GLN A 95 8.29 24.53 -1.88
C GLN A 95 9.71 23.99 -2.19
N ALA A 96 9.83 22.72 -2.59
CA ALA A 96 11.13 22.09 -2.82
C ALA A 96 11.90 22.75 -3.99
N PRO A 97 13.24 22.80 -3.91
CA PRO A 97 14.08 23.36 -4.97
C PRO A 97 13.89 22.65 -6.31
N ARG A 98 13.81 23.42 -7.41
CA ARG A 98 13.57 22.91 -8.79
C ARG A 98 14.71 23.22 -9.76
N LYS A 99 15.94 23.27 -9.24
CA LYS A 99 17.15 23.71 -9.97
C LYS A 99 17.48 22.86 -11.21
N ASN A 100 17.18 21.56 -11.17
CA ASN A 100 17.40 20.64 -12.29
C ASN A 100 16.26 19.62 -12.42
N VAL A 101 16.30 18.78 -13.47
CA VAL A 101 15.27 17.77 -13.74
C VAL A 101 15.11 16.76 -12.60
N ASN A 102 16.20 16.30 -11.98
CA ASN A 102 16.13 15.36 -10.86
C ASN A 102 15.46 16.00 -9.64
N CYS A 103 15.77 17.26 -9.33
CA CYS A 103 15.12 18.00 -8.25
C CYS A 103 13.62 18.24 -8.54
N LYS A 104 13.25 18.52 -9.81
CA LYS A 104 11.84 18.63 -10.21
C LYS A 104 11.08 17.33 -10.03
N ILE A 105 11.68 16.20 -10.43
CA ILE A 105 11.07 14.87 -10.25
C ILE A 105 10.91 14.57 -8.76
N TYR A 106 11.92 14.84 -7.93
CA TYR A 106 11.82 14.71 -6.48
C TYR A 106 10.71 15.57 -5.89
N ALA A 107 10.68 16.87 -6.22
CA ALA A 107 9.63 17.79 -5.75
C ALA A 107 8.22 17.29 -6.09
N ASN A 108 8.01 16.82 -7.33
CA ASN A 108 6.74 16.25 -7.77
C ASN A 108 6.43 14.92 -7.07
N SER A 109 7.45 14.09 -6.80
CA SER A 109 7.27 12.84 -6.06
C SER A 109 6.79 13.07 -4.62
N LEU A 110 7.25 14.14 -3.95
CA LEU A 110 6.74 14.52 -2.63
C LEU A 110 5.28 14.94 -2.64
N VAL A 111 4.86 15.70 -3.67
CA VAL A 111 3.43 16.00 -3.88
C VAL A 111 2.65 14.71 -4.05
N GLY A 112 3.18 13.76 -4.83
CA GLY A 112 2.60 12.44 -4.99
C GLY A 112 2.50 11.64 -3.69
N VAL A 113 3.47 11.72 -2.78
CA VAL A 113 3.41 11.11 -1.44
C VAL A 113 2.22 11.67 -0.66
N GLY A 114 2.10 12.99 -0.58
CA GLY A 114 0.99 13.62 0.15
C GLY A 114 -0.38 13.26 -0.42
N LEU A 115 -0.51 13.20 -1.75
CA LEU A 115 -1.75 12.79 -2.42
C LEU A 115 -2.06 11.30 -2.19
N ALA A 116 -1.08 10.41 -2.36
CA ALA A 116 -1.26 8.97 -2.19
C ALA A 116 -1.62 8.60 -0.75
N SER A 117 -0.93 9.19 0.23
CA SER A 117 -1.21 9.03 1.65
C SER A 117 -2.61 9.55 2.02
N SER A 118 -2.98 10.75 1.54
CA SER A 118 -4.33 11.31 1.78
C SER A 118 -5.43 10.40 1.21
N LEU A 119 -5.25 9.91 -0.01
CA LEU A 119 -6.21 8.98 -0.64
C LEU A 119 -6.27 7.66 0.12
N TYR A 120 -5.14 7.13 0.57
CA TYR A 120 -5.08 5.91 1.36
C TYR A 120 -5.91 6.03 2.65
N HIS A 121 -5.69 7.07 3.45
CA HIS A 121 -6.43 7.25 4.70
C HIS A 121 -7.91 7.59 4.47
N ALA A 122 -8.23 8.39 3.45
CA ALA A 122 -9.63 8.68 3.08
C ALA A 122 -10.40 7.45 2.56
N SER A 123 -9.70 6.39 2.13
CA SER A 123 -10.32 5.22 1.53
C SER A 123 -10.75 4.13 2.52
N ARG A 124 -11.72 3.31 2.09
CA ARG A 124 -12.27 2.17 2.85
C ARG A 124 -12.33 0.90 2.01
N GLY A 125 -12.54 -0.25 2.65
CA GLY A 125 -12.80 -1.53 1.99
C GLY A 125 -11.63 -2.04 1.13
N ARG A 126 -11.96 -2.61 -0.05
CA ARG A 126 -10.95 -3.23 -0.95
C ARG A 126 -10.01 -2.20 -1.59
N LEU A 127 -10.49 -0.98 -1.87
CA LEU A 127 -9.71 0.09 -2.48
C LEU A 127 -8.51 0.49 -1.60
N ARG A 128 -8.72 0.51 -0.28
CA ARG A 128 -7.69 0.83 0.71
C ARG A 128 -6.44 -0.05 0.60
N LYS A 129 -6.59 -1.31 0.20
CA LYS A 129 -5.44 -2.23 0.01
C LYS A 129 -4.53 -1.78 -1.14
N TYR A 130 -5.11 -1.30 -2.24
CA TYR A 130 -4.36 -0.80 -3.39
C TYR A 130 -3.76 0.57 -3.10
N LEU A 131 -4.51 1.46 -2.44
CA LEU A 131 -4.01 2.78 -2.07
C LEU A 131 -2.89 2.70 -1.01
N ARG A 132 -2.94 1.74 -0.09
CA ARG A 132 -1.82 1.46 0.84
C ARG A 132 -0.53 1.10 0.09
N TRP A 133 -0.66 0.24 -0.92
CA TRP A 133 0.47 -0.12 -1.76
C TRP A 133 0.98 1.08 -2.56
N ALA A 134 0.08 1.88 -3.13
CA ALA A 134 0.43 3.09 -3.86
C ALA A 134 1.16 4.10 -2.95
N ASP A 135 0.69 4.29 -1.73
CA ASP A 135 1.31 5.18 -0.74
C ASP A 135 2.75 4.75 -0.40
N TYR A 136 2.97 3.50 0.02
CA TYR A 136 4.33 3.01 0.28
C TYR A 136 5.23 3.05 -0.96
N THR A 137 4.67 2.75 -2.14
CA THR A 137 5.43 2.84 -3.39
C THR A 137 5.81 4.29 -3.72
N MET A 138 4.94 5.26 -3.42
CA MET A 138 5.23 6.68 -3.60
C MET A 138 6.27 7.18 -2.61
N ILE A 139 6.23 6.76 -1.35
CA ILE A 139 7.29 7.06 -0.36
C ILE A 139 8.64 6.54 -0.88
N ALA A 140 8.67 5.27 -1.31
CA ALA A 140 9.89 4.67 -1.87
C ALA A 140 10.36 5.41 -3.12
N THR A 141 9.44 5.76 -4.02
CA THR A 141 9.76 6.56 -5.21
C THR A 141 10.39 7.89 -4.84
N ALA A 142 9.82 8.61 -3.86
CA ALA A 142 10.35 9.89 -3.42
C ALA A 142 11.77 9.77 -2.83
N THR A 143 12.05 8.72 -2.04
CA THR A 143 13.41 8.46 -1.52
C THR A 143 14.42 8.15 -2.64
N VAL A 144 14.02 7.38 -3.66
CA VAL A 144 14.84 7.12 -4.85
C VAL A 144 15.10 8.43 -5.60
N CYS A 145 14.08 9.24 -5.83
CA CYS A 145 14.22 10.53 -6.51
C CYS A 145 15.12 11.50 -5.73
N LEU A 146 15.01 11.56 -4.39
CA LEU A 146 15.87 12.37 -3.54
C LEU A 146 17.33 11.93 -3.66
N SER A 147 17.61 10.64 -3.50
CA SER A 147 18.98 10.12 -3.60
C SER A 147 19.60 10.40 -4.98
N ARG A 148 18.80 10.36 -6.04
CA ARG A 148 19.20 10.74 -7.41
C ARG A 148 19.47 12.23 -7.54
N ALA A 149 18.67 13.08 -6.90
CA ALA A 149 18.87 14.52 -6.89
C ALA A 149 20.13 14.93 -6.10
N LEU A 150 20.47 14.20 -5.03
CA LEU A 150 21.64 14.48 -4.18
C LEU A 150 22.98 14.02 -4.76
N ARG A 151 22.97 13.01 -5.64
CA ARG A 151 24.19 12.40 -6.17
C ARG A 151 24.12 12.28 -7.69
N ASN A 152 25.07 12.91 -8.38
CA ASN A 152 25.33 12.65 -9.80
C ASN A 152 25.85 11.22 -10.06
N GLU A 153 26.38 10.54 -9.04
CA GLU A 153 27.10 9.26 -9.16
C GLU A 153 26.34 8.05 -8.60
N ASN A 154 25.01 8.07 -8.50
CA ASN A 154 24.33 6.82 -8.17
C ASN A 154 24.65 5.79 -9.27
N PRO A 155 25.15 4.59 -8.93
CA PRO A 155 25.45 3.60 -9.94
C PRO A 155 24.16 3.30 -10.68
N LYS A 156 24.19 3.40 -12.02
CA LYS A 156 23.01 3.15 -12.88
C LYS A 156 22.33 1.84 -12.50
N LEU A 157 23.12 0.84 -12.11
CA LEU A 157 22.66 -0.44 -11.58
C LEU A 157 21.77 -0.30 -10.34
N LEU A 158 22.14 0.50 -9.33
CA LEU A 158 21.30 0.71 -8.15
C LEU A 158 19.98 1.36 -8.54
N MET A 159 19.99 2.37 -9.39
CA MET A 159 18.76 3.04 -9.85
C MET A 159 17.85 2.10 -10.64
N THR A 160 18.43 1.28 -11.53
CA THR A 160 17.69 0.26 -12.28
C THR A 160 17.16 -0.83 -11.35
N ALA A 161 17.97 -1.34 -10.43
CA ALA A 161 17.55 -2.32 -9.44
C ALA A 161 16.41 -1.77 -8.58
N SER A 162 16.53 -0.55 -8.06
CA SER A 162 15.48 0.10 -7.29
C SER A 162 14.21 0.27 -8.11
N ALA A 163 14.29 0.66 -9.39
CA ALA A 163 13.11 0.73 -10.26
C ALA A 163 12.41 -0.63 -10.43
N LEU A 164 13.17 -1.73 -10.51
CA LEU A 164 12.62 -3.09 -10.60
C LEU A 164 12.01 -3.57 -9.28
N PHE A 165 12.62 -3.22 -8.14
CA PHE A 165 12.18 -3.63 -6.81
C PHE A 165 11.15 -2.69 -6.18
N LEU A 166 10.96 -1.47 -6.70
CA LEU A 166 9.98 -0.48 -6.19
C LEU A 166 8.56 -1.04 -6.04
N PRO A 167 7.95 -1.69 -7.07
CA PRO A 167 6.61 -2.24 -6.92
C PRO A 167 6.60 -3.49 -6.04
N ILE A 168 7.77 -4.06 -5.75
CA ILE A 168 7.94 -5.35 -5.10
C ILE A 168 8.12 -5.20 -3.60
N GLN A 169 9.14 -4.46 -3.21
CA GLN A 169 9.60 -4.32 -1.84
C GLN A 169 9.91 -2.85 -1.53
N PRO A 170 8.90 -1.97 -1.58
CA PRO A 170 9.09 -0.52 -1.45
C PRO A 170 9.82 -0.15 -0.15
N LEU A 171 9.55 -0.83 0.96
CA LEU A 171 10.19 -0.54 2.25
C LEU A 171 11.71 -0.79 2.25
N MET A 172 12.18 -1.87 1.61
CA MET A 172 13.64 -2.11 1.50
C MET A 172 14.29 -1.10 0.58
N VAL A 173 13.64 -0.75 -0.53
CA VAL A 173 14.13 0.29 -1.44
C VAL A 173 14.24 1.62 -0.69
N SER A 174 13.20 2.01 0.06
CA SER A 174 13.22 3.19 0.93
C SER A 174 14.37 3.14 1.93
N ALA A 175 14.54 2.02 2.65
CA ALA A 175 15.58 1.88 3.67
C ALA A 175 16.99 2.08 3.09
N VAL A 176 17.29 1.46 1.94
CA VAL A 176 18.57 1.61 1.25
C VAL A 176 18.80 3.06 0.83
N HIS A 177 17.82 3.68 0.17
CA HIS A 177 17.97 5.04 -0.34
C HIS A 177 18.00 6.10 0.76
N THR A 178 17.25 5.90 1.85
CA THR A 178 17.35 6.74 3.06
C THR A 178 18.72 6.59 3.71
N GLY A 179 19.26 5.38 3.84
CA GLY A 179 20.61 5.19 4.38
C GLY A 179 21.69 5.89 3.56
N ILE A 180 21.61 5.82 2.23
CA ILE A 180 22.52 6.54 1.33
C ILE A 180 22.39 8.07 1.49
N MET A 181 21.15 8.54 1.63
CA MET A 181 20.85 9.96 1.81
C MET A 181 21.34 10.48 3.17
N GLU A 182 21.19 9.70 4.24
CA GLU A 182 21.70 10.04 5.58
C GLU A 182 23.23 10.15 5.59
N VAL A 183 23.94 9.20 4.97
CA VAL A 183 25.40 9.27 4.83
C VAL A 183 25.82 10.52 4.03
N ALA A 184 25.07 10.86 2.99
CA ALA A 184 25.33 12.08 2.22
C ALA A 184 25.05 13.36 3.04
N PHE A 185 24.00 13.40 3.86
CA PHE A 185 23.70 14.52 4.75
C PHE A 185 24.81 14.67 5.79
N ALA A 186 25.16 13.59 6.50
CA ALA A 186 26.18 13.61 7.53
C ALA A 186 27.53 14.08 6.99
N LYS A 187 27.93 13.62 5.79
CA LYS A 187 29.15 14.08 5.13
C LYS A 187 29.09 15.59 4.84
N ARG A 188 28.01 16.08 4.24
CA ARG A 188 27.88 17.51 3.92
C ARG A 188 27.77 18.39 5.16
N ALA A 189 27.09 17.95 6.21
CA ALA A 189 27.01 18.69 7.48
C ALA A 189 28.34 18.73 8.24
N PHE A 190 29.22 17.75 7.99
CA PHE A 190 30.59 17.79 8.50
C PHE A 190 31.42 18.85 7.75
N GLU A 191 31.32 18.90 6.43
CA GLU A 191 32.04 19.82 5.54
C GLU A 191 31.51 21.27 5.63
N ASP A 192 30.19 21.45 5.76
CA ASP A 192 29.50 22.74 5.77
C ASP A 192 28.78 22.95 7.13
N PRO A 193 29.28 23.88 7.97
CA PRO A 193 28.67 24.21 9.25
C PRO A 193 27.21 24.66 9.17
N ASP A 194 26.78 25.29 8.07
CA ASP A 194 25.42 25.81 7.91
C ASP A 194 24.38 24.69 7.82
N LEU A 195 24.80 23.49 7.42
CA LEU A 195 23.95 22.31 7.33
C LEU A 195 23.81 21.53 8.64
N ARG A 196 24.60 21.82 9.68
CA ARG A 196 24.60 21.05 10.94
C ARG A 196 23.28 21.10 11.68
N MET A 197 22.66 22.28 11.75
CA MET A 197 21.36 22.41 12.40
C MET A 197 20.29 21.62 11.65
N ALA A 198 20.29 21.71 10.31
CA ALA A 198 19.37 20.95 9.48
C ALA A 198 19.58 19.43 9.65
N HIS A 199 20.83 18.97 9.73
CA HIS A 199 21.16 17.56 9.97
C HIS A 199 20.74 17.09 11.38
N ASN A 200 20.92 17.91 12.41
CA ASN A 200 20.46 17.58 13.77
C ASN A 200 18.94 17.43 13.82
N VAL A 201 18.20 18.37 13.22
CA VAL A 201 16.74 18.28 13.12
C VAL A 201 16.34 17.05 12.31
N HIS A 202 17.00 16.79 11.19
CA HIS A 202 16.79 15.58 10.38
C HIS A 202 16.93 14.32 11.23
N LYS A 203 18.07 14.15 11.90
CA LYS A 203 18.37 12.99 12.74
C LYS A 203 17.32 12.78 13.83
N MET A 204 16.96 13.84 14.57
CA MET A 204 15.95 13.74 15.63
C MET A 204 14.58 13.37 15.06
N SER A 205 14.19 13.99 13.96
CA SER A 205 12.91 13.69 13.30
C SER A 205 12.87 12.28 12.69
N SER A 206 13.99 11.78 12.14
CA SER A 206 14.13 10.42 11.61
C SER A 206 14.10 9.37 12.73
N LEU A 207 14.73 9.65 13.88
CA LEU A 207 14.66 8.78 15.07
C LEU A 207 13.23 8.71 15.62
N LEU A 208 12.57 9.85 15.80
CA LEU A 208 11.18 9.90 16.25
C LEU A 208 10.24 9.23 15.26
N GLY A 209 10.41 9.50 13.96
CA GLY A 209 9.63 8.89 12.90
C GLY A 209 9.79 7.37 12.88
N GLY A 210 11.03 6.86 12.97
CA GLY A 210 11.30 5.43 13.08
C GLY A 210 10.68 4.80 14.33
N ALA A 211 10.76 5.48 15.48
CA ALA A 211 10.13 5.02 16.71
C ALA A 211 8.60 4.95 16.59
N PHE A 212 7.95 5.99 16.04
CA PHE A 212 6.50 5.98 15.81
C PHE A 212 6.08 4.92 14.81
N PHE A 213 6.85 4.70 13.74
CA PHE A 213 6.59 3.65 12.75
C PHE A 213 6.61 2.25 13.39
N VAL A 214 7.61 1.96 14.23
CA VAL A 214 7.71 0.69 14.94
C VAL A 214 6.60 0.57 16.01
N ALA A 215 6.31 1.65 16.73
CA ALA A 215 5.27 1.67 17.73
C ALA A 215 3.87 1.45 17.13
N ASP A 216 3.59 1.99 15.93
CA ASP A 216 2.33 1.79 15.20
C ASP A 216 2.08 0.29 14.93
N ASP A 217 3.14 -0.46 14.60
CA ASP A 217 3.08 -1.90 14.40
C ASP A 217 2.97 -2.70 15.71
N LEU A 218 3.67 -2.29 16.77
CA LEU A 218 3.72 -3.01 18.05
C LEU A 218 2.55 -2.70 18.99
N LEU A 219 1.99 -1.49 18.92
CA LEU A 219 0.96 -0.97 19.81
C LEU A 219 -0.30 -0.58 19.02
N PRO A 220 -0.94 -1.56 18.38
CA PRO A 220 -2.03 -1.35 17.44
C PRO A 220 -3.26 -0.62 18.02
N GLN A 221 -3.39 -0.56 19.34
CA GLN A 221 -4.54 0.07 20.00
C GLN A 221 -4.29 1.53 20.38
N THR A 222 -3.08 2.05 20.12
CA THR A 222 -2.73 3.43 20.44
C THR A 222 -3.08 4.31 19.24
N PRO A 223 -4.09 5.17 19.34
CA PRO A 223 -4.49 6.01 18.21
C PRO A 223 -3.43 7.07 17.91
N PHE A 224 -3.42 7.58 16.68
CA PHE A 224 -2.61 8.73 16.24
C PHE A 224 -1.09 8.49 16.15
N LEU A 225 -0.57 7.28 16.42
CA LEU A 225 0.85 6.98 16.20
C LEU A 225 1.27 7.20 14.75
N HIS A 226 0.42 6.78 13.81
CA HIS A 226 0.62 7.02 12.38
C HIS A 226 0.68 8.52 12.02
N ALA A 227 -0.22 9.34 12.59
CA ALA A 227 -0.20 10.78 12.39
C ALA A 227 1.07 11.43 12.98
N ALA A 228 1.55 10.95 14.12
CA ALA A 228 2.82 11.39 14.71
C ALA A 228 4.02 11.02 13.82
N TRP A 229 3.99 9.82 13.23
CA TRP A 229 4.97 9.41 12.22
C TRP A 229 4.97 10.34 11.00
N HIS A 230 3.79 10.69 10.45
CA HIS A 230 3.67 11.65 9.34
C HIS A 230 4.32 12.99 9.67
N LEU A 231 4.04 13.56 10.85
CA LEU A 231 4.59 14.85 11.27
C LEU A 231 6.12 14.80 11.41
N ALA A 232 6.65 13.78 12.08
CA ALA A 232 8.09 13.59 12.23
C ALA A 232 8.76 13.44 10.85
N ALA A 233 8.18 12.63 9.96
CA ALA A 233 8.69 12.46 8.60
C ALA A 233 8.63 13.75 7.77
N ALA A 234 7.56 14.56 7.89
CA ALA A 234 7.43 15.83 7.19
C ALA A 234 8.52 16.83 7.63
N VAL A 235 8.82 16.91 8.94
CA VAL A 235 9.94 17.71 9.46
C VAL A 235 11.27 17.23 8.88
N GLY A 236 11.51 15.92 8.91
CA GLY A 236 12.74 15.32 8.37
C GLY A 236 12.92 15.58 6.88
N VAL A 237 11.87 15.38 6.07
CA VAL A 237 11.91 15.65 4.63
C VAL A 237 12.11 17.14 4.32
N THR A 238 11.56 18.04 5.13
CA THR A 238 11.79 19.49 4.96
C THR A 238 13.28 19.83 5.06
N THR A 239 14.01 19.20 5.98
CA THR A 239 15.46 19.41 6.09
C THR A 239 16.23 18.87 4.88
N CYS A 240 15.74 17.81 4.22
CA CYS A 240 16.35 17.29 3.00
C CYS A 240 16.32 18.28 1.84
N ASN A 241 15.35 19.20 1.78
CA ASN A 241 15.32 20.24 0.76
C ASN A 241 16.53 21.18 0.85
N LYS A 242 17.09 21.38 2.06
CA LYS A 242 18.33 22.17 2.26
C LYS A 242 19.56 21.54 1.61
N LEU A 243 19.53 20.24 1.34
CA LEU A 243 20.60 19.58 0.59
C LEU A 243 20.49 19.79 -0.93
N LEU A 244 19.36 20.30 -1.41
CA LEU A 244 19.12 20.59 -2.83
C LEU A 244 19.24 22.09 -3.14
N ASP A 245 19.38 22.91 -2.10
CA ASP A 245 19.85 24.29 -2.18
C ASP A 245 21.37 24.31 -2.41
#